data_AF-A0A2R6EQM2-F1
#
_entry.id   AF-A0A2R6EQM2-F1
#
_cell.length_a   1.000
_cell.length_b   1.000
_cell.length_c   1.000
_cell.angle_alpha   90.00
_cell.angle_beta   90.00
_cell.angle_gamma   90.00
#
_symmetry.space_group_name_H-M   'P 1'
#
loop_
_entity.id
_entity.type
_entity.pdbx_description
1 polymer ?
#
loop_
_entity_poly.entity_id
_entity_poly.type
_entity_poly.pdbx_seq_one_letter_code
_entity_poly.pdbx_strand_id
1 'polypeptide(L)'
;MPSSGKSLVVGRHLDRSRQFLAVALALVPVTLGAYELYLHSTLGCSFSFPFHVGLTVVGLTAFHAYRNDGLLVCWALGVGPTFGFELYFYVLAFGHRNLWWGVVNAVTNLSIVVALVLATVGFLGGAGLRRAVEFAGVRVPV
;
A
#
# COMPACT_ATOMS: atom_id res chain seq x y z
N MET A 1 -14.86 -32.26 10.27
CA MET A 1 -14.52 -30.90 10.75
C MET A 1 -13.06 -30.61 10.45
N PRO A 2 -12.76 -29.70 9.50
CA PRO A 2 -11.54 -28.90 9.55
C PRO A 2 -11.91 -27.42 9.75
N SER A 3 -11.23 -26.76 10.69
CA SER A 3 -11.40 -25.36 11.03
C SER A 3 -11.14 -24.46 9.82
N SER A 4 -12.20 -23.84 9.28
CA SER A 4 -12.08 -22.76 8.30
C SER A 4 -11.41 -21.56 8.96
N GLY A 5 -10.07 -21.56 8.94
CA GLY A 5 -9.21 -20.46 9.36
C GLY A 5 -9.39 -19.25 8.47
N LYS A 6 -10.51 -18.53 8.64
CA LYS A 6 -10.70 -17.16 8.18
C LYS A 6 -9.75 -16.27 8.97
N SER A 7 -8.48 -16.30 8.60
CA SER A 7 -7.46 -15.48 9.24
C SER A 7 -7.59 -14.06 8.73
N LEU A 8 -7.94 -13.15 9.65
CA LEU A 8 -7.99 -11.69 9.42
C LEU A 8 -6.66 -11.13 8.87
N VAL A 9 -5.58 -11.90 9.03
CA VAL A 9 -4.24 -11.54 8.58
C VAL A 9 -4.08 -11.75 7.07
N VAL A 10 -4.59 -12.87 6.54
CA VAL A 10 -4.39 -13.29 5.13
C VAL A 10 -5.59 -12.92 4.23
N GLY A 11 -6.78 -12.81 4.81
CA GLY A 11 -8.02 -12.53 4.11
C GLY A 11 -8.87 -13.77 3.85
N ARG A 12 -10.11 -13.56 3.45
CA ARG A 12 -11.12 -14.63 3.31
C ARG A 12 -10.89 -15.50 2.06
N HIS A 13 -10.35 -14.93 0.99
CA HIS A 13 -10.08 -15.60 -0.29
C HIS A 13 -8.62 -15.46 -0.70
N LEU A 14 -7.90 -16.58 -0.77
CA LEU A 14 -6.47 -16.61 -1.11
C LEU A 14 -6.18 -16.11 -2.53
N ASP A 15 -7.02 -16.46 -3.51
CA ASP A 15 -6.80 -16.06 -4.90
C ASP A 15 -6.90 -14.54 -5.09
N ARG A 16 -7.85 -13.90 -4.40
CA ARG A 16 -7.94 -12.43 -4.37
C ARG A 16 -6.76 -11.82 -3.64
N SER A 17 -6.37 -12.37 -2.48
CA SER A 17 -5.18 -11.89 -1.76
C SER A 17 -3.93 -11.94 -2.63
N ARG A 18 -3.76 -13.00 -3.45
CA ARG A 18 -2.67 -13.12 -4.42
C ARG A 18 -2.74 -12.08 -5.54
N GLN A 19 -3.93 -11.85 -6.11
CA GLN A 19 -4.10 -10.82 -7.14
C GLN A 19 -3.76 -9.43 -6.62
N PHE A 20 -4.27 -9.07 -5.44
CA PHE A 20 -3.97 -7.77 -4.84
C PHE A 20 -2.52 -7.65 -4.38
N LEU A 21 -1.88 -8.74 -3.94
CA LEU A 21 -0.44 -8.76 -3.68
C LEU A 21 0.37 -8.54 -4.97
N ALA A 22 -0.03 -9.16 -6.08
CA ALA A 22 0.60 -8.93 -7.38
C ALA A 22 0.43 -7.47 -7.83
N VAL A 23 -0.74 -6.88 -7.61
CA VAL A 23 -0.99 -5.45 -7.85
C VAL A 23 -0.07 -4.59 -6.97
N ALA A 24 0.04 -4.91 -5.67
CA ALA A 24 0.93 -4.19 -4.75
C ALA A 24 2.40 -4.24 -5.20
N LEU A 25 2.87 -5.40 -5.67
CA LEU A 25 4.21 -5.57 -6.22
C LEU A 25 4.40 -4.78 -7.52
N ALA A 26 3.40 -4.78 -8.41
CA ALA A 26 3.43 -4.02 -9.66
C ALA A 26 3.39 -2.50 -9.41
N LEU A 27 2.74 -2.05 -8.33
CA LEU A 27 2.70 -0.64 -7.95
C LEU A 27 4.09 -0.09 -7.60
N VAL A 28 5.04 -0.90 -7.14
CA VAL A 28 6.41 -0.45 -6.82
C VAL A 28 7.13 0.15 -8.04
N PRO A 29 7.35 -0.60 -9.15
CA PRO A 29 7.99 -0.03 -10.34
C PRO A 29 7.11 1.01 -11.03
N VAL A 30 5.78 0.91 -10.94
CA VAL A 30 4.86 1.90 -11.50
C VAL A 30 5.00 3.25 -10.79
N THR A 31 5.03 3.28 -9.45
CA THR A 31 5.23 4.54 -8.74
C THR A 31 6.63 5.08 -8.96
N LEU A 32 7.66 4.23 -8.91
CA LEU A 32 9.03 4.64 -9.23
C LEU A 32 9.10 5.31 -10.61
N GLY A 33 8.59 4.65 -11.66
CA GLY A 33 8.61 5.17 -13.02
C GLY A 33 7.75 6.41 -13.20
N ALA A 34 6.59 6.48 -12.53
CA ALA A 34 5.75 7.67 -12.53
C ALA A 34 6.49 8.88 -11.94
N TYR A 35 7.20 8.70 -10.82
CA TYR A 35 8.01 9.76 -10.22
C TYR A 35 9.23 10.11 -11.06
N GLU A 36 9.89 9.14 -11.67
CA GLU A 36 10.99 9.39 -12.61
C GLU A 36 10.55 10.25 -13.79
N LEU A 37 9.38 9.95 -14.37
CA LEU A 37 8.84 10.71 -15.50
C LEU A 37 8.30 12.08 -15.10
N TYR A 38 7.67 12.20 -13.93
CA TYR A 38 6.91 13.40 -13.54
C TYR A 38 7.69 14.36 -12.63
N LEU A 39 8.57 13.89 -11.74
CA LEU A 39 9.35 14.78 -10.85
C LEU A 39 10.57 15.37 -11.56
N HIS A 40 11.22 14.60 -12.45
CA HIS A 40 12.34 15.10 -13.24
C HIS A 40 11.94 16.24 -14.18
N SER A 41 10.67 16.28 -14.62
CA SER A 41 10.13 17.32 -15.51
C SER A 41 9.55 18.55 -14.80
N THR A 42 9.18 18.45 -13.51
CA THR A 42 8.22 19.42 -12.94
C THR A 42 8.66 20.11 -11.64
N LEU A 43 9.57 19.56 -10.84
CA LEU A 43 9.85 20.12 -9.51
C LEU A 43 11.32 19.95 -9.07
N GLY A 44 12.06 21.05 -9.07
CA GLY A 44 13.27 21.19 -8.26
C GLY A 44 12.90 21.07 -6.77
N CYS A 45 13.21 19.94 -6.16
CA CYS A 45 13.37 19.78 -4.70
C CYS A 45 12.20 20.22 -3.78
N SER A 46 10.93 20.16 -4.19
CA SER A 46 9.83 20.32 -3.22
C SER A 46 9.59 19.01 -2.44
N PHE A 47 10.30 18.90 -1.32
CA PHE A 47 10.11 17.88 -0.28
C PHE A 47 8.75 18.04 0.39
N SER A 48 7.80 17.17 0.09
CA SER A 48 6.67 16.87 0.96
C SER A 48 6.18 15.49 0.59
N PHE A 49 6.02 14.61 1.59
CA PHE A 49 5.42 13.30 1.38
C PHE A 49 4.16 13.48 0.53
N PRO A 50 4.05 12.82 -0.62
CA PRO A 50 2.98 13.10 -1.57
C PRO A 50 1.63 12.77 -0.92
N PHE A 51 0.89 13.79 -0.48
CA PHE A 51 -0.43 13.62 0.16
C PHE A 51 -1.38 12.76 -0.69
N HIS A 52 -1.23 12.83 -2.01
CA HIS A 52 -1.95 12.00 -2.98
C HIS A 52 -1.62 10.50 -2.85
N VAL A 53 -0.37 10.13 -2.57
CA VAL A 53 0.01 8.73 -2.28
C VAL A 53 -0.65 8.28 -0.99
N GLY A 54 -0.64 9.10 0.07
CA GLY A 54 -1.30 8.78 1.34
C GLY A 54 -2.80 8.51 1.18
N LEU A 55 -3.53 9.39 0.48
CA LEU A 55 -4.95 9.20 0.19
C LEU A 55 -5.23 7.96 -0.66
N THR A 56 -4.40 7.71 -1.67
CA THR A 56 -4.51 6.52 -2.54
C THR A 56 -4.31 5.24 -1.73
N VAL A 57 -3.32 5.21 -0.82
CA VAL A 57 -3.07 4.08 0.07
C VAL A 57 -4.27 3.81 0.97
N VAL A 58 -4.82 4.83 1.63
CA VAL A 58 -6.01 4.67 2.50
C VAL A 58 -7.20 4.14 1.69
N GLY A 59 -7.45 4.70 0.51
CA GLY A 59 -8.57 4.29 -0.34
C GLY A 59 -8.44 2.84 -0.83
N LEU A 60 -7.26 2.46 -1.35
CA LEU A 60 -7.00 1.11 -1.86
C LEU A 60 -7.09 0.06 -0.75
N THR A 61 -6.53 0.36 0.42
CA THR A 61 -6.55 -0.57 1.57
C THR A 61 -7.94 -0.67 2.18
N ALA A 62 -8.73 0.41 2.22
CA ALA A 62 -10.13 0.37 2.62
C ALA A 62 -10.98 -0.46 1.64
N PHE A 63 -10.80 -0.26 0.33
CA PHE A 63 -11.50 -1.04 -0.68
C PHE A 63 -11.15 -2.54 -0.59
N HIS A 64 -9.86 -2.86 -0.48
CA HIS A 64 -9.42 -4.25 -0.34
C HIS A 64 -9.95 -4.88 0.94
N ALA A 65 -9.84 -4.19 2.09
CA ALA A 65 -10.34 -4.70 3.36
C ALA A 65 -11.86 -4.93 3.31
N TYR A 66 -12.61 -3.99 2.74
CA TYR A 66 -14.04 -4.17 2.50
C TYR A 66 -14.31 -5.44 1.67
N ARG A 67 -13.53 -5.74 0.63
CA ARG A 67 -13.78 -6.94 -0.19
C ARG A 67 -13.27 -8.25 0.42
N ASN A 68 -12.12 -8.25 1.12
CA ASN A 68 -11.39 -9.48 1.42
C ASN A 68 -10.75 -9.58 2.83
N ASP A 69 -10.85 -8.56 3.70
CA ASP A 69 -10.31 -8.54 5.09
C ASP A 69 -8.86 -9.06 5.25
N GLY A 70 -7.93 -8.72 4.36
CA GLY A 70 -6.53 -9.16 4.47
C GLY A 70 -5.59 -8.03 4.90
N LEU A 71 -5.17 -8.02 6.17
CA LEU A 71 -4.27 -6.98 6.71
C LEU A 71 -2.90 -6.96 6.00
N LEU A 72 -2.30 -8.13 5.75
CA LEU A 72 -0.99 -8.20 5.08
C LEU A 72 -1.01 -7.61 3.68
N VAL A 73 -2.09 -7.86 2.95
CA VAL A 73 -2.27 -7.32 1.60
C VAL A 73 -2.49 -5.80 1.68
N CYS A 74 -3.21 -5.30 2.69
CA CYS A 74 -3.33 -3.86 2.92
C CYS A 74 -1.96 -3.23 3.22
N TRP A 75 -1.13 -3.85 4.05
CA TRP A 75 0.24 -3.38 4.28
C TRP A 75 1.07 -3.39 3.01
N ALA A 76 1.00 -4.46 2.20
CA ALA A 76 1.70 -4.50 0.91
C ALA A 76 1.23 -3.38 -0.03
N LEU A 77 -0.09 -3.14 -0.12
CA LEU A 77 -0.67 -2.07 -0.93
C LEU A 77 -0.30 -0.67 -0.42
N GLY A 78 -0.05 -0.51 0.87
CA GLY A 78 0.42 0.76 1.43
C GLY A 78 1.91 0.98 1.26
N VAL A 79 2.71 -0.01 1.64
CA VAL A 79 4.17 0.06 1.61
C VAL A 79 4.69 0.08 0.18
N GLY A 80 4.09 -0.66 -0.75
CA GLY A 80 4.57 -0.76 -2.14
C GLY A 80 4.73 0.61 -2.83
N PRO A 81 3.66 1.40 -2.97
CA PRO A 81 3.71 2.74 -3.56
C PRO A 81 4.74 3.66 -2.89
N THR A 82 4.75 3.68 -1.56
CA THR A 82 5.70 4.49 -0.77
C THR A 82 7.13 4.04 -0.96
N PHE A 83 7.38 2.73 -0.99
CA PHE A 83 8.70 2.18 -1.24
C PHE A 83 9.20 2.51 -2.65
N GLY A 84 8.36 2.45 -3.68
CA GLY A 84 8.73 2.88 -5.03
C GLY A 84 9.11 4.36 -5.11
N PHE A 85 8.42 5.23 -4.36
CA PHE A 85 8.79 6.65 -4.22
C PHE A 85 10.13 6.84 -3.51
N GLU A 86 10.34 6.17 -2.37
CA GLU A 86 11.60 6.25 -1.62
C GLU A 86 12.78 5.68 -2.42
N LEU A 87 12.54 4.63 -3.22
CA LEU A 87 13.55 4.06 -4.10
C LEU A 87 13.94 5.04 -5.22
N TYR A 88 12.96 5.69 -5.86
CA TYR A 88 13.24 6.80 -6.77
C TYR A 88 14.10 7.88 -6.08
N PHE A 89 13.71 8.28 -4.87
CA PHE A 89 14.34 9.37 -4.15
C PHE A 89 15.80 9.07 -3.74
N TYR A 90 16.05 7.93 -3.11
CA TYR A 90 17.38 7.58 -2.60
C TYR A 90 18.31 6.92 -3.60
N VAL A 91 17.77 6.29 -4.65
CA VAL A 91 18.58 5.58 -5.66
C VAL A 91 18.75 6.42 -6.93
N LEU A 92 17.68 7.01 -7.44
CA LEU A 92 17.70 7.71 -8.73
C LEU A 92 17.96 9.22 -8.57
N ALA A 93 17.26 9.89 -7.66
CA ALA A 93 17.39 11.34 -7.49
C ALA A 93 18.71 11.75 -6.80
N PHE A 94 19.16 10.99 -5.79
CA PHE A 94 20.43 11.23 -5.09
C PHE A 94 21.58 10.35 -5.58
N GLY A 95 21.65 10.05 -6.88
CA GLY A 95 22.49 9.03 -7.56
C GLY A 95 24.03 9.06 -7.38
N HIS A 96 24.54 9.45 -6.21
CA HIS A 96 25.95 9.46 -5.81
C HIS A 96 26.23 8.49 -4.65
N ARG A 97 25.23 7.72 -4.19
CA ARG A 97 25.37 6.75 -3.10
C ARG A 97 25.31 5.31 -3.63
N ASN A 98 25.98 4.40 -2.93
CA ASN A 98 25.95 2.96 -3.22
C ASN A 98 24.50 2.45 -3.26
N LEU A 99 24.14 1.70 -4.30
CA LEU A 99 22.80 1.13 -4.53
C LEU A 99 22.24 0.46 -3.27
N TRP A 100 23.05 -0.36 -2.61
CA TRP A 100 22.64 -1.08 -1.41
C TRP A 100 22.25 -0.13 -0.27
N TRP A 101 23.01 0.95 -0.10
CA TRP A 101 22.73 1.99 0.89
C TRP A 101 21.44 2.76 0.57
N GLY A 102 21.18 3.02 -0.71
CA GLY A 102 19.93 3.66 -1.15
C GLY A 102 18.70 2.80 -0.83
N VAL A 103 18.78 1.49 -1.11
CA VAL A 103 17.72 0.53 -0.78
C VAL A 103 17.48 0.44 0.72
N VAL A 104 18.55 0.33 1.53
CA VAL A 104 18.42 0.27 3.00
C VAL A 104 17.73 1.53 3.52
N ASN A 105 18.15 2.72 3.08
CA ASN A 105 17.52 3.97 3.50
C ASN A 105 16.06 4.07 3.05
N ALA A 106 15.71 3.57 1.86
CA ALA A 106 14.34 3.57 1.39
C ALA A 106 13.42 2.69 2.25
N VAL A 107 13.90 1.54 2.73
CA VAL A 107 13.13 0.64 3.61
C VAL A 107 13.06 1.14 5.05
N THR A 108 14.11 1.80 5.55
CA THR A 108 14.16 2.28 6.94
C THR A 108 13.60 3.69 7.12
N ASN A 109 13.15 4.34 6.06
CA ASN A 109 12.57 5.68 6.14
C ASN A 109 11.27 5.69 6.97
N LEU A 110 11.10 6.73 7.77
CA LEU A 110 9.86 7.03 8.51
C LEU A 110 8.61 6.99 7.63
N SER A 111 8.72 7.35 6.36
CA SER A 111 7.67 7.23 5.33
C SER A 111 7.03 5.84 5.27
N ILE A 112 7.82 4.77 5.43
CA ILE A 112 7.33 3.38 5.43
C ILE A 112 6.45 3.13 6.67
N VAL A 113 6.84 3.66 7.82
CA VAL A 113 6.03 3.59 9.06
C VAL A 113 4.72 4.35 8.88
N VAL A 114 4.77 5.55 8.30
CA VAL A 114 3.57 6.35 7.99
C VAL A 114 2.64 5.59 7.02
N ALA A 115 3.21 4.96 5.98
CA ALA A 115 2.45 4.15 5.03
C ALA A 115 1.76 2.94 5.69
N LEU A 116 2.43 2.27 6.64
CA LEU A 116 1.83 1.20 7.43
C LEU A 116 0.68 1.69 8.30
N VAL A 117 0.82 2.86 8.94
CA VAL A 117 -0.25 3.47 9.73
C VAL A 117 -1.44 3.79 8.84
N LEU A 118 -1.23 4.45 7.69
CA LEU A 118 -2.29 4.77 6.74
C LEU A 118 -2.98 3.53 6.17
N ALA A 119 -2.21 2.50 5.82
CA ALA A 119 -2.74 1.22 5.36
C ALA A 119 -3.60 0.53 6.43
N THR A 120 -3.21 0.66 7.70
CA THR A 120 -3.96 0.13 8.83
C THR A 120 -5.25 0.93 9.05
N VAL A 121 -5.21 2.27 8.94
CA VAL A 121 -6.41 3.13 9.00
C VAL A 121 -7.40 2.75 7.89
N GLY A 122 -6.93 2.60 6.65
CA GLY A 122 -7.77 2.15 5.54
C GLY A 122 -8.33 0.75 5.79
N PHE A 123 -7.50 -0.19 6.25
CA PHE A 123 -7.98 -1.54 6.62
C PHE A 123 -9.10 -1.50 7.67
N LEU A 124 -8.92 -0.76 8.76
CA LEU A 124 -9.92 -0.63 9.82
C LEU A 124 -11.21 0.01 9.30
N GLY A 125 -11.10 1.05 8.48
CA GLY A 125 -12.25 1.70 7.85
C GLY A 125 -13.02 0.76 6.92
N GLY A 126 -12.32 0.04 6.04
CA GLY A 126 -12.94 -0.88 5.08
C GLY A 126 -13.58 -2.10 5.75
N ALA A 127 -12.85 -2.75 6.66
CA ALA A 127 -13.37 -3.90 7.42
C ALA A 127 -14.51 -3.49 8.35
N GLY A 128 -14.40 -2.32 8.99
CA GLY A 128 -15.43 -1.75 9.86
C GLY A 128 -16.72 -1.45 9.09
N LEU A 129 -16.61 -0.76 7.94
CA LEU A 129 -17.75 -0.45 7.08
C LEU A 129 -18.46 -1.72 6.60
N ARG A 130 -17.71 -2.74 6.19
CA ARG A 130 -18.31 -4.02 5.80
C ARG A 130 -19.11 -4.65 6.92
N ARG A 131 -18.56 -4.71 8.12
CA ARG A 131 -19.27 -5.27 9.27
C ARG A 131 -20.57 -4.51 9.53
N ALA A 132 -20.54 -3.18 9.49
CA ALA A 132 -21.74 -2.35 9.65
C ALA A 132 -22.81 -2.65 8.57
N VAL A 133 -22.41 -2.83 7.32
CA VAL A 133 -23.32 -3.18 6.21
C VAL A 133 -23.90 -4.60 6.37
N GLU A 134 -23.07 -5.57 6.80
CA GLU A 134 -23.52 -6.94 7.10
C GLU A 134 -24.53 -6.94 8.28
N PHE A 135 -24.29 -6.13 9.33
CA PHE A 135 -25.25 -5.94 10.44
C PHE A 135 -26.58 -5.31 10.00
N ALA A 136 -26.55 -4.43 9.00
CA ALA A 136 -27.76 -3.80 8.44
C ALA A 136 -28.56 -4.73 7.51
N GLY A 137 -28.15 -5.99 7.32
CA GLY A 137 -28.85 -6.96 6.48
C GLY A 137 -28.68 -6.74 4.97
N VAL A 138 -27.78 -5.84 4.57
CA VAL A 138 -27.48 -5.56 3.16
C VAL A 138 -26.50 -6.60 2.63
N ARG A 139 -26.84 -7.27 1.52
CA ARG A 139 -25.92 -8.22 0.86
C ARG A 139 -24.75 -7.45 0.26
N VAL A 140 -23.56 -7.65 0.81
CA VAL A 140 -22.32 -7.10 0.25
C VAL A 140 -21.98 -7.89 -1.01
N PRO A 141 -21.90 -7.26 -2.20
CA PRO A 141 -21.48 -7.95 -3.41
C PRO A 141 -20.03 -8.41 -3.23
N VAL A 142 -19.80 -9.71 -3.38
CA VAL A 142 -18.49 -10.34 -3.18
C VAL A 142 -17.58 -10.00 -4.35
#